data_AF-A0A2W6BZH7-F1
#
_entry.id   AF-A0A2W6BZH7-F1
#
_cell.length_a   1.000
_cell.length_b   1.000
_cell.length_c   1.000
_cell.angle_alpha   90.00
_cell.angle_beta   90.00
_cell.angle_gamma   90.00
#
_symmetry.space_group_name_H-M   'P 1'
#
loop_
_entity.id
_entity.type
_entity.pdbx_description
1 polymer ?
#
loop_
_entity_poly.entity_id
_entity_poly.type
_entity_poly.pdbx_seq_one_letter_code
_entity_poly.pdbx_strand_id
1 'polypeptide(L)'
;MRNATLHGVLEAFTADAAGQLTAETATGAEIPYEVIDAGGRAPGRVPLYCYRPLTAAFIRERLGLLSALATYAPAARALAGIEGAGAYLRARGEDRIPQRPRPRADAVLRSFLAAVFAERTQFGFEPARFEAAYDELERALYEGSSVMVVIAPLLGIALDHTTDELALGDGLSLVRGERLPDAPADAVWCAHGPDGGVGEDPSVLISLTVTTGRSAPGPVALARARFRRILTALRLFERGGYALGPIAWARTDTGVWRTVALGGSGRPRFLTVISSAQEDELRAFC
;
A
#
# COMPACT_ATOMS: atom_id res chain seq x y z
N MET A 1 2.59 -8.11 5.92
CA MET A 1 2.39 -8.81 4.63
C MET A 1 3.69 -8.65 3.87
N ARG A 2 4.39 -9.76 3.59
CA ARG A 2 5.76 -9.71 3.05
C ARG A 2 5.73 -9.67 1.52
N ASN A 3 6.31 -8.65 0.90
CA ASN A 3 6.36 -8.55 -0.55
C ASN A 3 7.51 -9.38 -1.12
N ALA A 4 7.23 -10.64 -1.45
CA ALA A 4 8.24 -11.60 -1.94
C ALA A 4 9.00 -11.12 -3.19
N THR A 5 8.32 -10.37 -4.08
CA THR A 5 8.96 -9.82 -5.28
C THR A 5 9.94 -8.69 -4.95
N LEU A 6 9.56 -7.76 -4.07
CA LEU A 6 10.44 -6.69 -3.63
C LEU A 6 11.66 -7.25 -2.87
N HIS A 7 11.42 -8.21 -1.98
CA HIS A 7 12.45 -8.90 -1.22
C HIS A 7 13.51 -9.51 -2.14
N GLY A 8 13.14 -10.37 -3.08
CA GLY A 8 14.10 -11.04 -3.96
C GLY A 8 14.88 -10.07 -4.86
N VAL A 9 14.25 -8.99 -5.33
CA VAL A 9 14.95 -7.98 -6.14
C VAL A 9 15.95 -7.17 -5.30
N LEU A 10 15.60 -6.83 -4.06
CA LEU A 10 16.52 -6.13 -3.15
C LEU A 10 17.65 -7.03 -2.67
N GLU A 11 17.39 -8.32 -2.47
CA GLU A 11 18.40 -9.30 -2.10
C GLU A 11 19.46 -9.42 -3.19
N ALA A 12 19.02 -9.64 -4.45
CA ALA A 12 19.91 -9.72 -5.61
C ALA A 12 20.75 -8.43 -5.78
N PHE A 13 20.12 -7.26 -5.66
CA PHE A 13 20.85 -5.99 -5.71
C PHE A 13 21.87 -5.84 -4.58
N THR A 14 21.53 -6.25 -3.37
CA THR A 14 22.43 -6.15 -2.21
C THR A 14 23.62 -7.08 -2.35
N ALA A 15 23.42 -8.29 -2.89
CA ALA A 15 24.49 -9.23 -3.18
C ALA A 15 25.45 -8.70 -4.27
N ASP A 16 24.93 -8.12 -5.36
CA ASP A 16 25.78 -7.52 -6.40
C ASP A 16 26.52 -6.28 -5.86
N ALA A 17 25.84 -5.43 -5.10
CA ALA A 17 26.45 -4.26 -4.47
C ALA A 17 27.55 -4.67 -3.48
N ALA A 18 27.35 -5.73 -2.69
CA ALA A 18 28.35 -6.33 -1.81
C ALA A 18 29.61 -6.71 -2.60
N GLY A 19 29.44 -7.41 -3.72
CA GLY A 19 30.53 -7.82 -4.62
C GLY A 19 31.29 -6.61 -5.17
N GLN A 20 30.58 -5.61 -5.70
CA GLN A 20 31.20 -4.41 -6.26
C GLN A 20 31.97 -3.61 -5.20
N LEU A 21 31.39 -3.38 -4.02
CA LEU A 21 32.04 -2.63 -2.94
C LEU A 21 33.26 -3.39 -2.40
N THR A 22 33.20 -4.72 -2.34
CA THR A 22 34.36 -5.55 -1.97
C THR A 22 35.49 -5.39 -2.98
N ALA A 23 35.19 -5.38 -4.29
CA ALA A 23 36.19 -5.16 -5.34
C ALA A 23 36.83 -3.77 -5.25
N GLU A 24 36.05 -2.72 -4.97
CA GLU A 24 36.57 -1.37 -4.74
C GLU A 24 37.55 -1.34 -3.55
N THR A 25 37.22 -1.97 -2.43
CA THR A 25 38.14 -2.03 -1.28
C THR A 25 39.39 -2.85 -1.57
N ALA A 26 39.28 -3.92 -2.36
CA ALA A 26 40.42 -4.75 -2.76
C ALA A 26 41.38 -4.03 -3.73
N THR A 27 40.87 -3.07 -4.51
CA THR A 27 41.69 -2.21 -5.39
C THR A 27 42.32 -1.01 -4.68
N GLY A 28 42.07 -0.86 -3.37
CA GLY A 28 42.71 0.14 -2.52
C GLY A 28 41.82 1.33 -2.15
N ALA A 29 40.51 1.27 -2.42
CA ALA A 29 39.60 2.30 -1.93
C ALA A 29 39.47 2.24 -0.40
N GLU A 30 39.84 3.31 0.29
CA GLU A 30 39.78 3.40 1.75
C GLU A 30 38.41 3.88 2.24
N ILE A 31 37.96 3.32 3.37
CA ILE A 31 36.74 3.76 4.07
C ILE A 31 37.15 4.82 5.09
N PRO A 32 36.62 6.06 5.02
CA PRO A 32 36.92 7.09 6.00
C PRO A 32 36.43 6.71 7.40
N TYR A 33 37.07 7.23 8.44
CA TYR A 33 36.66 7.06 9.84
C TYR A 33 36.44 8.40 10.51
N GLU A 34 35.47 8.45 11.42
CA GLU A 34 35.31 9.53 12.39
C GLU A 34 35.68 9.06 13.80
N VAL A 35 36.14 9.99 14.65
CA VAL A 35 36.45 9.73 16.04
C VAL A 35 35.29 10.23 16.90
N ILE A 36 34.65 9.32 17.63
CA ILE A 36 33.54 9.62 18.55
C ILE A 36 33.98 9.44 20.01
N ASP A 37 33.46 10.27 20.90
CA ASP A 37 33.60 10.05 22.35
C ASP A 37 32.52 9.08 22.83
N ALA A 38 32.92 7.87 23.19
CA ALA A 38 32.06 6.82 23.71
C ALA A 38 31.68 7.02 25.18
N GLY A 39 32.37 7.93 25.88
CA GLY A 39 32.02 8.35 27.23
C GLY A 39 31.13 9.58 27.16
N GLY A 40 29.83 9.45 27.43
CA GLY A 40 28.99 10.63 27.67
C GLY A 40 29.61 11.55 28.74
N ARG A 41 29.25 12.84 28.74
CA ARG A 41 29.71 13.90 29.67
C ARG A 41 29.34 13.65 31.16
N ALA A 42 29.53 12.45 31.67
CA ALA A 42 29.43 12.13 33.08
C ALA A 42 30.70 12.61 33.78
N PRO A 43 30.61 13.51 34.79
CA PRO A 43 31.77 14.02 35.49
C PRO A 43 32.53 12.87 36.19
N GLY A 44 33.83 12.78 35.95
CA GLY A 44 34.74 11.81 36.58
C GLY A 44 35.14 10.59 35.75
N ARG A 45 34.68 10.44 34.49
CA ARG A 45 35.19 9.40 33.57
C ARG A 45 36.22 9.97 32.59
N VAL A 46 37.24 9.15 32.28
CA VAL A 46 38.20 9.42 31.21
C VAL A 46 37.47 9.27 29.85
N PRO A 47 37.60 10.24 28.92
CA PRO A 47 36.97 10.13 27.60
C PRO A 47 37.56 8.93 26.85
N LEU A 48 36.69 8.09 26.30
CA LEU A 48 37.07 6.94 25.50
C LEU A 48 36.76 7.26 24.05
N TYR A 49 37.78 7.34 23.21
CA TYR A 49 37.61 7.60 21.79
C TYR A 49 37.42 6.28 21.03
N CYS A 50 36.36 6.21 20.22
CA CYS A 50 36.11 5.10 19.32
C CYS A 50 36.19 5.57 17.87
N TYR A 51 36.77 4.73 17.02
CA TYR A 51 36.76 4.95 15.57
C TYR A 51 35.49 4.34 14.98
N ARG A 52 34.72 5.16 14.27
CA ARG A 52 33.52 4.71 13.56
C ARG A 52 33.73 4.81 12.05
N PRO A 53 33.54 3.72 11.28
CA PRO A 53 33.68 3.78 9.83
C PRO A 53 32.50 4.53 9.19
N LEU A 54 32.82 5.44 8.27
CA LEU A 54 31.86 6.24 7.52
C LEU A 54 31.36 5.49 6.28
N THR A 55 30.81 4.29 6.46
CA THR A 55 30.34 3.42 5.37
C THR A 55 29.27 4.09 4.51
N ALA A 56 28.36 4.84 5.13
CA ALA A 56 27.32 5.55 4.41
C ALA A 56 27.89 6.62 3.46
N ALA A 57 28.99 7.29 3.84
CA ALA A 57 29.67 8.26 2.99
C ALA A 57 30.39 7.55 1.82
N PHE A 58 31.09 6.46 2.13
CA PHE A 58 31.74 5.62 1.13
C PHE A 58 30.76 5.12 0.07
N ILE A 59 29.62 4.54 0.48
CA ILE A 59 28.57 4.04 -0.42
C ILE A 59 27.97 5.18 -1.26
N ARG A 60 27.76 6.35 -0.67
CA ARG A 60 27.18 7.52 -1.36
C ARG A 60 28.05 7.97 -2.54
N GLU A 61 29.37 8.00 -2.36
CA GLU A 61 30.32 8.36 -3.41
C GLU A 61 30.37 7.33 -4.56
N ARG A 62 30.08 6.05 -4.28
CA ARG A 62 30.06 4.96 -5.28
C ARG A 62 28.68 4.73 -5.90
N LEU A 63 27.69 5.59 -5.64
CA LEU A 63 26.33 5.40 -6.18
C LEU A 63 26.32 5.32 -7.71
N GLY A 64 27.17 6.07 -8.40
CA GLY A 64 27.32 6.00 -9.85
C GLY A 64 27.71 4.60 -10.33
N LEU A 65 28.68 3.97 -9.68
CA LEU A 65 29.11 2.59 -9.97
C LEU A 65 28.01 1.58 -9.67
N LEU A 66 27.37 1.71 -8.51
CA LEU A 66 26.26 0.82 -8.13
C LEU A 66 25.05 0.95 -9.06
N SER A 67 24.82 2.14 -9.63
CA SER A 67 23.73 2.37 -10.56
C SER A 67 23.89 1.67 -11.91
N ALA A 68 25.13 1.29 -12.26
CA ALA A 68 25.45 0.56 -13.48
C ALA A 68 25.20 -0.96 -13.37
N LEU A 69 24.96 -1.47 -12.16
CA LEU A 69 24.66 -2.89 -11.95
C LEU A 69 23.33 -3.27 -12.60
N ALA A 70 23.28 -4.46 -13.22
CA ALA A 70 22.07 -4.96 -13.88
C ALA A 70 20.87 -5.08 -12.91
N THR A 71 21.14 -5.35 -11.63
CA THR A 71 20.15 -5.47 -10.55
C THR A 71 19.64 -4.14 -10.01
N TYR A 72 20.31 -3.02 -10.30
CA TYR A 72 19.90 -1.70 -9.80
C TYR A 72 18.59 -1.21 -10.40
N ALA A 73 18.45 -1.31 -11.73
CA ALA A 73 17.27 -0.79 -12.42
C ALA A 73 15.97 -1.54 -12.06
N PRO A 74 15.94 -2.88 -11.92
CA PRO A 74 14.81 -3.60 -11.35
C PRO A 74 14.48 -3.14 -9.92
N ALA A 75 15.47 -3.05 -9.03
CA ALA A 75 15.28 -2.67 -7.62
C ALA A 75 14.65 -1.30 -7.46
N ALA A 76 15.18 -0.32 -8.20
CA ALA A 76 14.64 1.03 -8.12
C ALA A 76 13.27 1.18 -8.78
N ARG A 77 12.97 0.42 -9.84
CA ARG A 77 11.61 0.39 -10.42
C ARG A 77 10.59 -0.18 -9.44
N ALA A 78 10.95 -1.26 -8.73
CA ALA A 78 10.11 -1.83 -7.69
C ALA A 78 9.81 -0.80 -6.59
N LEU A 79 10.81 -0.05 -6.14
CA LEU A 79 10.63 1.02 -5.13
C LEU A 79 9.91 2.26 -5.64
N ALA A 80 10.10 2.64 -6.91
CA ALA A 80 9.48 3.83 -7.49
C ALA A 80 7.95 3.75 -7.54
N GLY A 81 7.40 2.54 -7.62
CA GLY A 81 5.95 2.29 -7.57
C GLY A 81 5.35 2.31 -6.16
N ILE A 82 6.16 2.38 -5.11
CA ILE A 82 5.71 2.27 -3.72
C ILE A 82 5.61 3.66 -3.08
N GLU A 83 4.40 4.05 -2.67
CA GLU A 83 4.15 5.36 -2.04
C GLU A 83 4.91 5.55 -0.72
N GLY A 84 5.11 4.46 0.04
CA GLY A 84 5.81 4.43 1.33
C GLY A 84 7.31 4.74 1.28
N ALA A 85 7.94 4.79 0.09
CA ALA A 85 9.37 5.03 -0.06
C ALA A 85 9.86 6.32 0.63
N GLY A 86 9.05 7.37 0.64
CA GLY A 86 9.38 8.62 1.32
C GLY A 86 9.30 8.54 2.85
N ALA A 87 8.50 7.62 3.40
CA ALA A 87 8.39 7.42 4.84
C ALA A 87 9.63 6.77 5.42
N TYR A 88 10.18 5.77 4.72
CA TYR A 88 11.47 5.18 5.07
C TYR A 88 12.60 6.21 5.14
N LEU A 89 12.71 7.09 4.13
CA LEU A 89 13.74 8.15 4.14
C LEU A 89 13.59 9.11 5.33
N ARG A 90 12.36 9.47 5.71
CA ARG A 90 12.11 10.29 6.90
C ARG A 90 12.51 9.59 8.19
N ALA A 91 12.15 8.31 8.33
CA ALA A 91 12.51 7.50 9.50
C ALA A 91 14.03 7.39 9.67
N ARG A 92 14.77 7.40 8.55
CA ARG A 92 16.24 7.40 8.51
C ARG A 92 16.88 8.78 8.69
N GLY A 93 16.09 9.83 8.89
CA GLY A 93 16.57 11.18 9.14
C GLY A 93 17.05 11.93 7.90
N GLU A 94 16.59 11.57 6.69
CA GLU A 94 16.91 12.32 5.47
C GLU A 94 16.09 13.62 5.41
N ASP A 95 16.77 14.76 5.52
CA ASP A 95 16.15 16.10 5.57
C ASP A 95 15.40 16.46 4.28
N ARG A 96 15.91 16.02 3.12
CA ARG A 96 15.35 16.34 1.81
C ARG A 96 14.94 15.09 1.05
N ILE A 97 13.63 14.83 1.03
CA ILE A 97 13.05 13.74 0.26
C ILE A 97 12.84 14.19 -1.20
N PRO A 98 13.38 13.47 -2.18
CA PRO A 98 13.09 13.77 -3.58
C PRO A 98 11.60 13.58 -3.92
N GLN A 99 11.05 14.52 -4.69
CA GLN A 99 9.64 14.48 -5.10
C GLN A 99 9.37 13.53 -6.26
N ARG A 100 10.35 13.37 -7.17
CA ARG A 100 10.22 12.47 -8.33
C ARG A 100 10.43 11.01 -7.90
N PRO A 101 9.64 10.05 -8.43
CA PRO A 101 9.71 8.65 -8.01
C PRO A 101 11.09 8.01 -8.15
N ARG A 102 11.78 8.25 -9.27
CA ARG A 102 13.09 7.65 -9.53
C ARG A 102 14.18 8.16 -8.56
N PRO A 103 14.46 9.47 -8.43
CA PRO A 103 15.40 9.97 -7.42
C PRO A 103 15.06 9.55 -5.99
N ARG A 104 13.77 9.37 -5.66
CA ARG A 104 13.34 8.88 -4.36
C ARG A 104 13.74 7.41 -4.16
N ALA A 105 13.50 6.56 -5.14
CA ALA A 105 13.93 5.17 -5.12
C ALA A 105 15.46 5.05 -4.97
N ASP A 106 16.22 5.90 -5.67
CA ASP A 106 17.68 5.92 -5.59
C ASP A 106 18.17 6.27 -4.17
N ALA A 107 17.52 7.26 -3.54
CA ALA A 107 17.79 7.62 -2.15
C ALA A 107 17.44 6.48 -1.19
N VAL A 108 16.33 5.74 -1.43
CA VAL A 108 15.96 4.58 -0.61
C VAL A 108 17.02 3.48 -0.74
N LEU A 109 17.43 3.12 -1.95
CA LEU A 109 18.47 2.10 -2.17
C LEU A 109 19.78 2.48 -1.48
N ARG A 110 20.18 3.75 -1.55
CA ARG A 110 21.37 4.26 -0.85
C ARG A 110 21.23 4.13 0.66
N SER A 111 20.12 4.59 1.24
CA SER A 111 19.88 4.51 2.69
C SER A 111 19.78 3.07 3.17
N PHE A 112 19.19 2.19 2.35
CA PHE A 112 19.05 0.76 2.62
C PHE A 112 20.42 0.07 2.65
N LEU A 113 21.27 0.25 1.65
CA LEU A 113 22.63 -0.30 1.64
C LEU A 113 23.46 0.22 2.83
N ALA A 114 23.33 1.51 3.17
CA ALA A 114 23.99 2.07 4.34
C ALA A 114 23.52 1.42 5.65
N ALA A 115 22.26 0.96 5.72
CA ALA A 115 21.75 0.20 6.87
C ALA A 115 22.30 -1.24 6.90
N VAL A 116 22.32 -1.93 5.76
CA VAL A 116 22.86 -3.29 5.64
C VAL A 116 24.33 -3.34 6.08
N PHE A 117 25.15 -2.40 5.62
CA PHE A 117 26.58 -2.31 5.90
C PHE A 117 26.93 -1.32 7.02
N ALA A 118 25.98 -1.03 7.92
CA ALA A 118 26.22 -0.12 9.03
C ALA A 118 27.39 -0.62 9.90
N GLU A 119 28.33 0.30 10.18
CA GLU A 119 29.47 0.10 11.10
C GLU A 119 30.46 -1.01 10.68
N ARG A 120 30.55 -1.27 9.37
CA ARG A 120 31.45 -2.29 8.81
C ARG A 120 32.60 -1.69 8.03
N THR A 121 33.63 -2.48 7.82
CA THR A 121 34.75 -2.15 6.93
C THR A 121 34.90 -3.16 5.80
N GLN A 122 34.07 -4.21 5.84
CA GLN A 122 34.00 -5.29 4.87
C GLN A 122 32.57 -5.40 4.37
N PHE A 123 32.42 -5.56 3.05
CA PHE A 123 31.14 -5.54 2.36
C PHE A 123 30.60 -6.91 1.99
N GLY A 124 31.01 -7.98 2.69
CA GLY A 124 30.48 -9.32 2.47
C GLY A 124 28.96 -9.38 2.68
N PHE A 125 28.25 -10.09 1.80
CA PHE A 125 26.81 -10.29 1.93
C PHE A 125 26.49 -11.23 3.09
N GLU A 126 25.72 -10.74 4.06
CA GLU A 126 25.26 -11.50 5.23
C GLU A 126 23.72 -11.52 5.25
N PRO A 127 23.07 -12.69 5.08
CA PRO A 127 21.61 -12.77 5.01
C PRO A 127 20.91 -12.17 6.24
N ALA A 128 21.42 -12.40 7.45
CA ALA A 128 20.80 -11.90 8.68
C ALA A 128 20.74 -10.35 8.74
N ARG A 129 21.74 -9.66 8.19
CA ARG A 129 21.75 -8.18 8.15
C ARG A 129 20.84 -7.64 7.07
N PHE A 130 20.82 -8.30 5.93
CA PHE A 130 19.87 -7.99 4.88
C PHE A 130 18.43 -8.12 5.39
N GLU A 131 18.10 -9.22 6.05
CA GLU A 131 16.77 -9.44 6.65
C GLU A 131 16.43 -8.36 7.67
N ALA A 132 17.33 -8.02 8.58
CA ALA A 132 17.09 -6.97 9.59
C ALA A 132 16.83 -5.58 8.94
N ALA A 133 17.61 -5.22 7.92
CA ALA A 133 17.42 -3.97 7.18
C ALA A 133 16.13 -4.01 6.35
N TYR A 134 15.80 -5.17 5.75
CA TYR A 134 14.58 -5.36 4.98
C TYR A 134 13.35 -5.28 5.88
N ASP A 135 13.37 -5.84 7.08
CA ASP A 135 12.29 -5.72 8.05
C ASP A 135 12.08 -4.26 8.48
N GLU A 136 13.14 -3.47 8.63
CA GLU A 136 13.04 -2.03 8.89
C GLU A 136 12.40 -1.29 7.72
N LEU A 137 12.84 -1.58 6.50
CA LEU A 137 12.28 -1.01 5.28
C LEU A 137 10.80 -1.40 5.13
N GLU A 138 10.47 -2.68 5.23
CA GLU A 138 9.12 -3.21 5.10
C GLU A 138 8.18 -2.59 6.14
N ARG A 139 8.63 -2.49 7.40
CA ARG A 139 7.89 -1.75 8.42
C ARG A 139 7.64 -0.32 7.96
N ALA A 140 8.66 0.44 7.58
CA ALA A 140 8.47 1.84 7.19
C ALA A 140 7.63 2.03 5.90
N LEU A 141 7.68 1.08 4.96
CA LEU A 141 6.89 1.12 3.72
C LEU A 141 5.40 0.90 3.99
N TYR A 142 5.07 0.04 4.94
CA TYR A 142 3.69 -0.34 5.25
C TYR A 142 3.14 0.27 6.54
N GLU A 143 3.98 0.89 7.35
CA GLU A 143 3.58 1.61 8.57
C GLU A 143 2.71 2.83 8.19
N GLY A 144 1.43 2.76 8.57
CA GLY A 144 0.42 3.76 8.19
C GLY A 144 -0.24 3.50 6.83
N SER A 145 -0.06 2.33 6.24
CA SER A 145 -1.01 1.79 5.26
C SER A 145 -2.20 1.21 6.03
N SER A 146 -3.40 1.65 5.68
CA SER A 146 -4.63 1.10 6.24
C SER A 146 -5.44 0.44 5.14
N VAL A 147 -6.13 -0.64 5.47
CA VAL A 147 -7.16 -1.20 4.62
C VAL A 147 -8.41 -0.37 4.83
N MET A 148 -8.96 0.21 3.78
CA MET A 148 -10.23 0.92 3.85
C MET A 148 -11.31 0.17 3.13
N VAL A 149 -12.44 0.01 3.82
CA VAL A 149 -13.65 -0.60 3.29
C VAL A 149 -14.70 0.48 3.21
N VAL A 150 -15.24 0.71 2.02
CA VAL A 150 -16.39 1.59 1.80
C VAL A 150 -17.53 0.76 1.26
N ILE A 151 -18.69 0.86 1.88
CA ILE A 151 -19.91 0.16 1.47
C ILE A 151 -21.02 1.16 1.17
N ALA A 152 -21.85 0.86 0.18
CA ALA A 152 -23.05 1.61 -0.10
C ALA A 152 -24.19 0.68 -0.54
N PRO A 153 -25.46 1.03 -0.26
CA PRO A 153 -26.59 0.28 -0.76
C PRO A 153 -26.73 0.50 -2.26
N LEU A 154 -26.82 -0.59 -3.01
CA LEU A 154 -27.11 -0.60 -4.43
C LEU A 154 -28.58 -0.99 -4.63
N LEU A 155 -29.35 -0.06 -5.15
CA LEU A 155 -30.80 -0.16 -5.34
C LEU A 155 -31.12 -0.62 -6.77
N GLY A 156 -32.22 -1.37 -6.92
CA GLY A 156 -32.66 -1.91 -8.21
C GLY A 156 -31.96 -3.19 -8.64
N ILE A 157 -31.21 -3.81 -7.71
CA ILE A 157 -30.52 -5.08 -7.91
C ILE A 157 -30.81 -6.03 -6.75
N ALA A 158 -30.91 -7.31 -7.05
CA ALA A 158 -30.83 -8.41 -6.11
C ALA A 158 -29.79 -9.41 -6.60
N LEU A 159 -29.14 -10.11 -5.68
CA LEU A 159 -28.33 -11.29 -6.04
C LEU A 159 -29.22 -12.52 -6.03
N ASP A 160 -28.91 -13.51 -6.86
CA ASP A 160 -29.58 -14.81 -6.78
C ASP A 160 -29.40 -15.45 -5.39
N HIS A 161 -30.38 -16.25 -4.95
CA HIS A 161 -30.42 -16.90 -3.63
C HIS A 161 -29.21 -17.80 -3.33
N THR A 162 -28.52 -18.27 -4.36
CA THR A 162 -27.30 -19.08 -4.25
C THR A 162 -26.02 -18.23 -4.18
N THR A 163 -26.10 -16.92 -4.45
CA THR A 163 -24.96 -16.01 -4.60
C THR A 163 -24.91 -15.03 -3.43
N ASP A 164 -23.90 -15.18 -2.58
CA ASP A 164 -23.67 -14.32 -1.42
C ASP A 164 -22.81 -13.08 -1.73
N GLU A 165 -21.84 -13.27 -2.62
CA GLU A 165 -20.89 -12.25 -3.07
C GLU A 165 -20.56 -12.46 -4.55
N LEU A 166 -20.39 -11.35 -5.27
CA LEU A 166 -19.94 -11.30 -6.66
C LEU A 166 -18.67 -10.46 -6.74
N ALA A 167 -17.53 -11.07 -7.08
CA ALA A 167 -16.25 -10.38 -7.10
C ALA A 167 -15.97 -9.72 -8.46
N LEU A 168 -15.98 -8.38 -8.48
CA LEU A 168 -15.82 -7.57 -9.68
C LEU A 168 -14.37 -7.18 -9.97
N GLY A 169 -13.42 -7.53 -9.09
CA GLY A 169 -11.99 -7.21 -9.24
C GLY A 169 -11.59 -5.87 -8.64
N ASP A 170 -10.29 -5.58 -8.54
CA ASP A 170 -9.75 -4.33 -7.95
C ASP A 170 -10.28 -4.01 -6.52
N GLY A 171 -10.65 -5.05 -5.76
CA GLY A 171 -11.25 -4.89 -4.42
C GLY A 171 -12.72 -4.48 -4.43
N LEU A 172 -13.39 -4.48 -5.59
CA LEU A 172 -14.83 -4.29 -5.70
C LEU A 172 -15.59 -5.61 -5.64
N SER A 173 -16.67 -5.62 -4.88
CA SER A 173 -17.64 -6.71 -4.88
C SER A 173 -19.07 -6.23 -4.64
N LEU A 174 -20.03 -7.02 -5.09
CA LEU A 174 -21.44 -6.90 -4.70
C LEU A 174 -21.71 -7.97 -3.66
N VAL A 175 -22.20 -7.60 -2.49
CA VAL A 175 -22.39 -8.50 -1.35
C VAL A 175 -23.81 -8.36 -0.83
N ARG A 176 -24.44 -9.47 -0.46
CA ARG A 176 -25.69 -9.45 0.30
C ARG A 176 -25.47 -8.80 1.67
N GLY A 177 -26.29 -7.82 2.05
CA GLY A 177 -26.05 -7.02 3.26
C GLY A 177 -25.89 -7.85 4.54
N GLU A 178 -26.67 -8.91 4.69
CA GLU A 178 -26.66 -9.84 5.83
C GLU A 178 -25.40 -10.71 5.89
N ARG A 179 -24.68 -10.86 4.77
CA ARG A 179 -23.46 -11.66 4.68
C ARG A 179 -22.21 -10.84 5.00
N LEU A 180 -22.29 -9.52 5.00
CA LEU A 180 -21.17 -8.66 5.36
C LEU A 180 -21.09 -8.55 6.91
N PRO A 181 -20.07 -9.14 7.56
CA PRO A 181 -19.94 -9.07 9.00
C PRO A 181 -19.75 -7.62 9.47
N ASP A 182 -20.35 -7.29 10.61
CA ASP A 182 -20.33 -5.96 11.22
C ASP A 182 -20.94 -4.83 10.35
N ALA A 183 -21.68 -5.14 9.28
CA ALA A 183 -22.32 -4.11 8.47
C ALA A 183 -23.33 -3.28 9.29
N PRO A 184 -23.34 -1.95 9.17
CA PRO A 184 -24.35 -1.11 9.82
C PRO A 184 -25.77 -1.53 9.42
N ALA A 185 -26.68 -1.63 10.40
CA ALA A 185 -28.06 -2.07 10.15
C ALA A 185 -28.76 -1.19 9.09
N ASP A 186 -28.50 0.12 9.09
CA ASP A 186 -29.05 1.07 8.11
C ASP A 186 -28.55 0.83 6.67
N ALA A 187 -27.40 0.15 6.52
CA ALA A 187 -26.88 -0.26 5.22
C ALA A 187 -27.60 -1.52 4.72
N VAL A 188 -27.78 -2.50 5.61
CA VAL A 188 -28.42 -3.80 5.32
C VAL A 188 -29.92 -3.62 5.07
N TRP A 189 -30.58 -2.84 5.92
CA TRP A 189 -32.03 -2.59 5.92
C TRP A 189 -32.33 -1.17 5.46
N CYS A 190 -31.99 -0.87 4.21
CA CYS A 190 -32.03 0.50 3.74
C CYS A 190 -33.47 1.00 3.58
N ALA A 191 -33.83 2.07 4.31
CA ALA A 191 -35.16 2.69 4.32
C ALA A 191 -35.53 3.46 3.03
N HIS A 192 -34.84 3.20 1.92
CA HIS A 192 -34.93 3.97 0.68
C HIS A 192 -35.32 3.08 -0.51
N GLY A 193 -36.08 2.01 -0.23
CA GLY A 193 -36.75 1.25 -1.28
C GLY A 193 -37.65 2.15 -2.15
N PRO A 194 -38.07 1.67 -3.34
CA PRO A 194 -38.87 2.45 -4.29
C PRO A 194 -40.13 3.09 -3.67
N ASP A 195 -40.66 2.50 -2.59
CA ASP A 195 -41.87 2.95 -1.88
C ASP A 195 -41.61 3.80 -0.63
N GLY A 196 -40.35 4.17 -0.34
CA GLY A 196 -40.00 5.00 0.82
C GLY A 196 -40.14 4.31 2.18
N GLY A 197 -40.38 3.00 2.19
CA GLY A 197 -40.36 2.13 3.37
C GLY A 197 -39.03 1.38 3.55
N VAL A 198 -38.83 0.80 4.72
CA VAL A 198 -37.80 -0.22 4.97
C VAL A 198 -38.18 -1.46 4.16
N GLY A 199 -37.31 -1.90 3.25
CA GLY A 199 -37.54 -3.14 2.50
C GLY A 199 -37.57 -4.34 3.44
N GLU A 200 -38.47 -5.29 3.20
CA GLU A 200 -38.52 -6.57 3.96
C GLU A 200 -37.31 -7.45 3.67
N ASP A 201 -36.64 -7.26 2.52
CA ASP A 201 -35.45 -8.00 2.12
C ASP A 201 -34.16 -7.19 2.34
N PRO A 202 -33.05 -7.87 2.69
CA PRO A 202 -31.76 -7.22 2.87
C PRO A 202 -31.24 -6.66 1.55
N SER A 203 -30.67 -5.45 1.62
CA SER A 203 -30.15 -4.74 0.46
C SER A 203 -28.84 -5.35 -0.04
N VAL A 204 -28.63 -5.32 -1.35
CA VAL A 204 -27.31 -5.61 -1.94
C VAL A 204 -26.40 -4.41 -1.70
N LEU A 205 -25.22 -4.66 -1.17
CA LEU A 205 -24.19 -3.67 -0.90
C LEU A 205 -23.12 -3.73 -1.98
N ILE A 206 -22.71 -2.57 -2.50
CA ILE A 206 -21.47 -2.44 -3.23
C ILE A 206 -20.34 -2.17 -2.22
N SER A 207 -19.34 -3.03 -2.20
CA SER A 207 -18.17 -2.97 -1.31
C SER A 207 -16.92 -2.62 -2.11
N LEU A 208 -16.13 -1.67 -1.63
CA LEU A 208 -14.80 -1.36 -2.12
C LEU A 208 -13.80 -1.53 -0.98
N THR A 209 -12.89 -2.50 -1.12
CA THR A 209 -11.74 -2.70 -0.23
C THR A 209 -10.47 -2.24 -0.91
N VAL A 210 -9.81 -1.23 -0.35
CA VAL A 210 -8.57 -0.67 -0.90
C VAL A 210 -7.54 -0.48 0.19
N THR A 211 -6.30 -0.89 -0.07
CA THR A 211 -5.16 -0.52 0.77
C THR A 211 -4.72 0.88 0.39
N THR A 212 -4.79 1.81 1.33
CA THR A 212 -4.43 3.21 1.12
C THR A 212 -3.24 3.62 1.98
N GLY A 213 -2.26 4.29 1.37
CA GLY A 213 -1.19 4.96 2.08
C GLY A 213 -1.64 6.31 2.65
N ARG A 214 -0.74 6.98 3.41
CA ARG A 214 -0.98 8.29 4.05
C ARG A 214 -1.31 9.45 3.08
N SER A 215 -1.02 9.32 1.78
CA SER A 215 -1.13 10.42 0.80
C SER A 215 -2.19 10.18 -0.28
N ALA A 216 -3.00 9.13 -0.18
CA ALA A 216 -3.98 8.82 -1.21
C ALA A 216 -5.18 9.80 -1.19
N PRO A 217 -5.92 9.92 -2.31
CA PRO A 217 -7.20 10.62 -2.32
C PRO A 217 -8.11 10.12 -1.20
N GLY A 218 -8.95 11.00 -0.65
CA GLY A 218 -9.91 10.61 0.38
C GLY A 218 -10.73 9.39 -0.08
N PRO A 219 -10.90 8.36 0.76
CA PRO A 219 -11.46 7.04 0.39
C PRO A 219 -12.83 7.16 -0.25
N VAL A 220 -13.63 8.12 0.22
CA VAL A 220 -14.98 8.40 -0.29
C VAL A 220 -14.97 8.91 -1.72
N ALA A 221 -13.95 9.67 -2.13
CA ALA A 221 -13.84 10.17 -3.49
C ALA A 221 -13.51 9.03 -4.47
N LEU A 222 -12.59 8.15 -4.07
CA LEU A 222 -12.25 6.94 -4.84
C LEU A 222 -13.44 5.99 -4.94
N ALA A 223 -14.11 5.70 -3.81
CA ALA A 223 -15.31 4.89 -3.77
C ALA A 223 -16.42 5.46 -4.67
N ARG A 224 -16.67 6.77 -4.59
CA ARG A 224 -17.67 7.44 -5.45
C ARG A 224 -17.35 7.27 -6.94
N ALA A 225 -16.09 7.42 -7.34
CA ALA A 225 -15.67 7.25 -8.73
C ALA A 225 -15.88 5.80 -9.20
N ARG A 226 -15.44 4.82 -8.39
CA ARG A 226 -15.57 3.39 -8.69
C ARG A 226 -17.03 2.93 -8.71
N PHE A 227 -17.84 3.34 -7.74
CA PHE A 227 -19.27 2.99 -7.69
C PHE A 227 -20.07 3.58 -8.86
N ARG A 228 -19.73 4.81 -9.31
CA ARG A 228 -20.34 5.38 -10.53
C ARG A 228 -19.96 4.62 -11.79
N ARG A 229 -18.72 4.12 -11.88
CA ARG A 229 -18.29 3.27 -12.99
C ARG A 229 -19.07 1.95 -13.00
N ILE A 230 -19.28 1.33 -11.84
CA ILE A 230 -20.10 0.11 -11.73
C ILE A 230 -21.56 0.37 -12.07
N LEU A 231 -22.16 1.48 -11.61
CA LEU A 231 -23.52 1.85 -12.05
C LEU A 231 -23.61 1.97 -13.57
N THR A 232 -22.57 2.49 -14.20
CA THR A 232 -22.52 2.61 -15.66
C THR A 232 -22.39 1.24 -16.31
N ALA A 233 -21.52 0.37 -15.79
CA ALA A 233 -21.37 -1.01 -16.24
C ALA A 233 -22.68 -1.79 -16.14
N LEU A 234 -23.38 -1.71 -15.01
CA LEU A 234 -24.67 -2.37 -14.80
C LEU A 234 -25.74 -1.89 -15.79
N ARG A 235 -25.81 -0.59 -16.08
CA ARG A 235 -26.74 -0.02 -17.07
C ARG A 235 -26.42 -0.41 -18.51
N LEU A 236 -25.17 -0.78 -18.79
CA LEU A 236 -24.74 -1.31 -20.09
C LEU A 236 -25.01 -2.80 -20.18
N PHE A 237 -24.81 -3.53 -19.09
CA PHE A 237 -25.02 -4.97 -18.97
C PHE A 237 -26.50 -5.33 -19.12
N GLU A 238 -27.38 -4.70 -18.34
CA GLU A 238 -28.81 -4.94 -18.38
C GLU A 238 -29.64 -3.66 -18.35
N ARG A 239 -30.85 -3.75 -18.91
CA ARG A 239 -31.85 -2.67 -18.87
C ARG A 239 -32.49 -2.58 -17.47
N GLY A 240 -31.69 -2.21 -16.48
CA GLY A 240 -32.13 -1.96 -15.11
C GLY A 240 -32.03 -0.50 -14.72
N GLY A 241 -32.94 -0.04 -13.86
CA GLY A 241 -32.82 1.25 -13.19
C GLY A 241 -32.00 1.11 -11.92
N TYR A 242 -30.67 1.08 -12.04
CA TYR A 242 -29.77 0.99 -10.88
C TYR A 242 -29.51 2.37 -10.26
N ALA A 243 -29.50 2.43 -8.93
CA ALA A 243 -29.17 3.63 -8.18
C ALA A 243 -28.36 3.30 -6.92
N LEU A 244 -27.54 4.24 -6.45
CA LEU A 244 -26.86 4.18 -5.17
C LEU A 244 -27.66 4.95 -4.13
N GLY A 245 -27.66 4.43 -2.90
CA GLY A 245 -28.12 5.16 -1.73
C GLY A 245 -27.36 6.48 -1.55
N PRO A 246 -27.99 7.51 -0.95
CA PRO A 246 -27.36 8.81 -0.74
C PRO A 246 -26.24 8.76 0.32
N ILE A 247 -26.27 7.73 1.16
CA ILE A 247 -25.37 7.47 2.27
C ILE A 247 -24.53 6.23 1.96
N ALA A 248 -23.26 6.29 2.36
CA ALA A 248 -22.35 5.16 2.39
C ALA A 248 -21.70 5.09 3.78
N TRP A 249 -21.03 3.98 4.07
CA TRP A 249 -20.27 3.78 5.30
C TRP A 249 -18.83 3.46 4.96
N ALA A 250 -17.90 4.10 5.64
CA ALA A 250 -16.48 3.87 5.47
C ALA A 250 -15.87 3.43 6.80
N ARG A 251 -15.00 2.44 6.76
CA ARG A 251 -14.22 1.94 7.89
C ARG A 251 -12.76 1.82 7.49
N THR A 252 -11.88 2.10 8.43
CA THR A 252 -10.44 1.93 8.30
C THR A 252 -10.03 0.78 9.21
N ASP A 253 -9.33 -0.21 8.64
CA ASP A 253 -8.89 -1.44 9.27
C ASP A 253 -10.04 -2.15 10.02
N THR A 254 -9.89 -2.40 11.32
CA THR A 254 -10.93 -2.94 12.20
C THR A 254 -11.69 -1.88 12.99
N GLY A 255 -11.60 -0.62 12.57
CA GLY A 255 -12.22 0.52 13.25
C GLY A 255 -13.75 0.57 13.13
N VAL A 256 -14.32 1.64 13.69
CA VAL A 256 -15.77 1.88 13.67
C VAL A 256 -16.22 2.40 12.29
N TRP A 257 -17.36 1.93 11.81
CA TRP A 257 -18.01 2.47 10.62
C TRP A 257 -18.38 3.95 10.80
N ARG A 258 -18.02 4.77 9.81
CA ARG A 258 -18.38 6.18 9.75
C ARG A 258 -19.29 6.43 8.57
N THR A 259 -20.40 7.08 8.82
CA THR A 259 -21.36 7.52 7.81
C THR A 259 -20.74 8.61 6.93
N VAL A 260 -20.83 8.46 5.62
CA VAL A 260 -20.30 9.40 4.63
C VAL A 260 -21.33 9.68 3.54
N ALA A 261 -21.40 10.93 3.08
CA ALA A 261 -22.33 11.32 2.03
C ALA A 261 -21.78 10.90 0.65
N LEU A 262 -22.47 9.97 -0.02
CA LEU A 262 -22.12 9.50 -1.36
C LEU A 262 -22.81 10.30 -2.47
N GLY A 263 -23.92 10.97 -2.13
CA GLY A 263 -24.78 11.68 -3.07
C GLY A 263 -25.64 10.70 -3.86
N GLY A 264 -26.96 10.87 -3.82
CA GLY A 264 -27.89 9.95 -4.50
C GLY A 264 -27.70 9.97 -6.02
N SER A 265 -27.82 8.79 -6.65
CA SER A 265 -27.63 8.65 -8.10
C SER A 265 -28.94 8.51 -8.89
N GLY A 266 -30.09 8.77 -8.25
CA GLY A 266 -31.41 8.69 -8.86
C GLY A 266 -32.36 7.76 -8.10
N ARG A 267 -33.51 7.46 -8.71
CA ARG A 267 -34.47 6.46 -8.21
C ARG A 267 -34.33 5.17 -8.99
N PRO A 268 -34.31 4.00 -8.33
CA PRO A 268 -34.28 2.74 -9.04
C PRO A 268 -35.56 2.54 -9.84
N ARG A 269 -35.47 1.78 -10.94
CA ARG A 269 -36.62 1.36 -11.74
C ARG A 269 -36.47 -0.14 -11.99
N PHE A 270 -37.41 -0.92 -11.46
CA PHE A 270 -37.41 -2.39 -11.51
C PHE A 270 -36.29 -3.03 -10.68
N LEU A 271 -36.50 -4.29 -10.30
CA LEU A 271 -35.52 -5.12 -9.59
C LEU A 271 -34.92 -6.11 -10.59
N THR A 272 -33.60 -6.04 -10.80
CA THR A 272 -32.87 -7.03 -11.60
C THR A 272 -32.17 -8.03 -10.70
N VAL A 273 -32.37 -9.31 -10.94
CA VAL A 273 -31.65 -10.38 -10.22
C VAL A 273 -30.40 -10.75 -11.02
N ILE A 274 -29.22 -10.67 -10.40
CA ILE A 274 -27.94 -11.09 -11.00
C ILE A 274 -27.51 -12.43 -10.39
N SER A 275 -27.14 -13.37 -11.24
CA SER A 275 -26.64 -14.69 -10.83
C SER A 275 -25.11 -14.78 -10.92
N SER A 276 -24.51 -15.74 -10.20
CA SER A 276 -23.06 -16.03 -10.28
C SER A 276 -22.58 -16.40 -11.69
N ALA A 277 -23.45 -16.94 -12.54
CA ALA A 277 -23.11 -17.23 -13.94
C ALA A 277 -22.77 -15.98 -14.76
N GLN A 278 -23.23 -14.80 -14.32
CA GLN A 278 -22.98 -13.52 -14.97
C GLN A 278 -21.75 -12.78 -14.39
N GLU A 279 -21.03 -13.40 -13.45
CA GLU A 279 -19.89 -12.78 -12.75
C GLU A 279 -18.77 -12.37 -13.71
N ASP A 280 -18.30 -13.30 -14.55
CA ASP A 280 -17.18 -13.04 -15.47
C ASP A 280 -17.56 -12.02 -16.54
N GLU A 281 -18.81 -12.02 -16.99
CA GLU A 281 -19.30 -11.05 -17.95
C GLU A 281 -19.37 -9.65 -17.33
N LEU A 282 -19.93 -9.52 -16.12
CA LEU A 282 -19.99 -8.24 -15.41
C LEU A 282 -18.60 -7.72 -15.02
N ARG A 283 -17.68 -8.61 -14.67
CA ARG A 283 -16.27 -8.28 -14.40
C ARG A 283 -15.60 -7.68 -15.63
N ALA A 284 -15.91 -8.13 -16.84
CA ALA A 284 -15.33 -7.60 -18.08
C ALA A 284 -15.70 -6.12 -18.35
N PHE A 285 -16.80 -5.61 -17.75
CA PHE A 285 -17.20 -4.21 -17.86
C PHE A 285 -16.62 -3.29 -16.77
N CYS A 286 -16.02 -3.85 -15.71
CA CYS A 286 -15.54 -3.12 -14.54
C CYS A 286 -14.12 -2.58 -14.73
#